data_AF-A0A2V7HXU3-F1
#
_entry.id   AF-A0A2V7HXU3-F1
#
_cell.length_a   1.000
_cell.length_b   1.000
_cell.length_c   1.000
_cell.angle_alpha   90.00
_cell.angle_beta   90.00
_cell.angle_gamma   90.00
#
_symmetry.space_group_name_H-M   'P 1'
#
loop_
_entity.id
_entity.type
_entity.pdbx_description
1 polymer ?
#
loop_
_entity_poly.entity_id
_entity_poly.type
_entity_poly.pdbx_seq_one_letter_code
_entity_poly.pdbx_strand_id
1 'polypeptide(L)'
;MRRFRVSLAQINPTVGDIEGNTRRIVDGLAQARALGADLVAFPELAITGYPPEDLLFKSAFIEANLAAMAGYRVDTAKDGHEAILKARALRPDLVVMDLQMPKLDGWAAIRELRSRAETAAIPVIVLTGHDFKAYLKPAALAAGVVSYLMKPCFPEQLAREVGACLTVRGNRATSAL
;
A
#
# COMPACT_ATOMS: atom_id res chain seq x y z
N MET A 1 -15.04 -6.46 48.79
CA MET A 1 -14.15 -5.99 47.70
C MET A 1 -14.97 -5.12 46.75
N ARG A 2 -14.54 -3.89 46.43
CA ARG A 2 -15.21 -3.03 45.44
C ARG A 2 -15.06 -3.67 44.06
N ARG A 3 -16.13 -3.70 43.24
CA ARG A 3 -16.05 -4.15 41.84
C ARG A 3 -15.21 -3.13 41.06
N PHE A 4 -14.16 -3.59 40.40
CA PHE A 4 -13.31 -2.80 39.50
C PHE A 4 -13.85 -2.87 38.07
N ARG A 5 -14.12 -1.71 37.46
CA ARG A 5 -14.77 -1.61 36.15
C ARG A 5 -13.78 -1.14 35.09
N VAL A 6 -13.53 -1.99 34.10
CA VAL A 6 -12.65 -1.67 32.95
C VAL A 6 -13.51 -1.31 31.74
N SER A 7 -13.16 -0.23 31.06
CA SER A 7 -13.77 0.19 29.79
C SER A 7 -12.76 0.02 28.65
N LEU A 8 -13.21 -0.56 27.53
CA LEU A 8 -12.46 -0.64 26.28
C LEU A 8 -13.01 0.44 25.34
N ALA A 9 -12.22 1.48 25.09
CA ALA A 9 -12.63 2.62 24.30
C ALA A 9 -12.18 2.48 22.85
N GLN A 10 -13.08 2.00 21.99
CA GLN A 10 -12.85 1.99 20.55
C GLN A 10 -13.03 3.40 20.00
N ILE A 11 -12.02 3.88 19.27
CA ILE A 11 -12.05 5.16 18.56
C ILE A 11 -11.58 4.94 17.11
N ASN A 12 -11.99 5.82 16.20
CA ASN A 12 -11.50 5.87 14.82
C ASN A 12 -10.54 7.06 14.69
N PRO A 13 -9.24 6.90 14.97
CA PRO A 13 -8.29 8.01 14.93
C PRO A 13 -7.80 8.24 13.50
N THR A 14 -7.45 9.48 13.19
CA THR A 14 -6.94 9.90 11.87
C THR A 14 -5.44 10.12 11.94
N VAL A 15 -4.65 9.51 11.05
CA VAL A 15 -3.19 9.58 11.12
C VAL A 15 -2.71 11.04 11.01
N GLY A 16 -1.97 11.52 12.00
CA GLY A 16 -1.39 12.87 12.01
C GLY A 16 -2.33 13.98 12.48
N ASP A 17 -3.62 13.69 12.69
CA ASP A 17 -4.57 14.61 13.35
C ASP A 17 -4.45 14.46 14.87
N ILE A 18 -3.32 14.91 15.43
CA ILE A 18 -3.04 14.75 16.86
C ILE A 18 -4.11 15.43 17.70
N GLU A 19 -4.50 16.66 17.35
CA GLU A 19 -5.48 17.42 18.12
C GLU A 19 -6.87 16.75 18.08
N GLY A 20 -7.34 16.34 16.90
CA GLY A 20 -8.63 15.68 16.77
C GLY A 20 -8.65 14.30 17.44
N ASN A 21 -7.55 13.54 17.37
CA ASN A 21 -7.44 12.26 18.07
C ASN A 21 -7.40 12.43 19.59
N THR A 22 -6.66 13.42 20.08
CA THR A 22 -6.66 13.77 21.50
C THR A 22 -8.05 14.16 21.97
N ARG A 23 -8.80 14.94 21.18
CA ARG A 23 -10.19 15.30 21.50
C ARG A 23 -11.09 14.06 21.62
N ARG A 24 -11.00 13.13 20.65
CA ARG A 24 -11.75 11.85 20.68
C ARG A 24 -11.42 11.01 21.93
N ILE A 25 -10.16 10.99 22.35
CA ILE A 25 -9.73 10.32 23.59
C ILE A 25 -10.34 10.99 24.82
N VAL A 26 -10.29 12.32 24.90
CA VAL A 26 -10.87 13.09 26.01
C VAL A 26 -12.38 12.86 26.12
N ASP A 27 -13.09 12.85 24.99
CA ASP A 27 -14.53 12.58 24.95
C ASP A 27 -14.84 11.15 25.43
N GLY A 28 -14.06 10.16 24.98
CA GLY A 28 -14.19 8.76 25.42
C GLY A 28 -13.92 8.58 26.91
N LEU A 29 -12.92 9.29 27.46
CA LEU A 29 -12.64 9.31 28.90
C LEU A 29 -13.80 9.91 29.70
N ALA A 30 -14.40 11.01 29.22
CA ALA A 30 -15.55 11.63 29.87
C ALA A 30 -16.76 10.69 29.90
N GLN A 31 -17.05 9.99 28.80
CA GLN A 31 -18.11 8.99 28.72
C GLN A 31 -17.86 7.80 29.65
N ALA A 32 -16.65 7.23 29.65
CA ALA A 32 -16.30 6.11 30.50
C ALA A 32 -16.39 6.48 32.00
N ARG A 33 -16.04 7.72 32.36
CA ARG A 33 -16.20 8.25 33.71
C ARG A 33 -17.67 8.36 34.12
N ALA A 34 -18.53 8.84 33.22
CA ALA A 34 -19.97 8.92 33.46
C ALA A 34 -20.58 7.53 33.69
N LEU A 35 -20.02 6.49 33.05
CA LEU A 35 -20.42 5.09 33.24
C LEU A 35 -19.74 4.41 34.45
N GLY A 36 -18.93 5.14 35.21
CA GLY A 36 -18.29 4.67 36.43
C GLY A 36 -17.13 3.71 36.22
N ALA A 37 -16.43 3.79 35.08
CA ALA A 37 -15.20 3.04 34.84
C ALA A 37 -14.06 3.49 35.77
N ASP A 38 -13.29 2.52 36.26
CA ASP A 38 -12.08 2.74 37.08
C ASP A 38 -10.81 2.78 36.21
N LEU A 39 -10.84 2.14 35.04
CA LEU A 39 -9.75 2.12 34.06
C LEU A 39 -10.34 2.16 32.64
N VAL A 40 -9.71 2.93 31.75
CA VAL A 40 -10.07 3.01 30.33
C VAL A 40 -8.85 2.63 29.50
N ALA A 41 -8.99 1.64 28.63
CA ALA A 41 -7.97 1.24 27.69
C ALA A 41 -8.37 1.70 26.28
N PHE A 42 -7.48 2.45 25.64
CA PHE A 42 -7.55 2.75 24.21
C PHE A 42 -6.59 1.81 23.46
N PRO A 43 -6.83 1.52 22.18
CA PRO A 43 -5.90 0.71 21.42
C PRO A 43 -4.56 1.48 21.20
N GLU A 44 -3.49 0.79 20.79
CA GLU A 44 -2.15 1.39 20.64
C GLU A 44 -2.12 2.54 19.62
N LEU A 45 -1.23 3.53 19.70
CA LEU A 45 -1.14 4.63 18.70
C LEU A 45 -2.43 5.48 18.51
N ALA A 46 -3.42 5.38 19.40
CA ALA A 46 -4.69 6.12 19.35
C ALA A 46 -4.54 7.65 19.19
N ILE A 47 -3.49 8.25 19.77
CA ILE A 47 -3.20 9.69 19.67
C ILE A 47 -2.65 10.04 18.28
N THR A 48 -1.76 9.22 17.74
CA THR A 48 -1.11 9.45 16.46
C THR A 48 -1.94 8.98 15.26
N GLY A 49 -2.93 8.12 15.52
CA GLY A 49 -3.67 7.34 14.52
C GLY A 49 -3.10 5.94 14.35
N TYR A 50 -3.96 4.94 14.20
CA TYR A 50 -3.56 3.69 13.54
C TYR A 50 -3.20 4.02 12.10
N PRO A 51 -2.23 3.35 11.49
CA PRO A 51 -2.09 3.34 10.05
C PRO A 51 -2.86 2.15 9.45
N PRO A 52 -4.18 2.24 9.19
CA PRO A 52 -4.84 1.33 8.27
C PRO A 52 -4.72 1.93 6.87
N GLU A 53 -3.94 1.28 6.00
CA GLU A 53 -3.95 1.44 4.53
C GLU A 53 -3.57 2.84 3.94
N ASP A 54 -3.49 3.91 4.74
CA ASP A 54 -3.35 5.31 4.30
C ASP A 54 -1.91 5.82 4.11
N LEU A 55 -0.88 4.97 4.28
CA LEU A 55 0.50 5.39 3.99
C LEU A 55 0.69 5.76 2.52
N LEU A 56 -0.09 5.17 1.60
CA LEU A 56 -0.01 5.49 0.16
C LEU A 56 -0.55 6.88 -0.21
N PHE A 57 -1.30 7.56 0.69
CA PHE A 57 -1.91 8.86 0.41
C PHE A 57 -1.25 10.05 1.12
N LYS A 58 -0.17 9.82 1.89
CA LYS A 58 0.61 10.90 2.50
C LYS A 58 1.79 11.29 1.63
N SER A 59 1.88 12.59 1.29
CA SER A 59 2.97 13.17 0.50
C SER A 59 4.33 12.75 1.05
N ALA A 60 4.54 12.74 2.37
CA ALA A 60 5.81 12.34 2.98
C ALA A 60 6.20 10.87 2.75
N PHE A 61 5.24 9.94 2.66
CA PHE A 61 5.53 8.54 2.36
C PHE A 61 5.74 8.34 0.86
N ILE A 62 4.99 9.04 0.02
CA ILE A 62 5.24 9.09 -1.43
C ILE A 62 6.64 9.70 -1.69
N GLU A 63 6.98 10.80 -1.04
CA GLU A 63 8.28 11.48 -1.12
C GLU A 63 9.42 10.59 -0.59
N ALA A 64 9.22 9.87 0.51
CA ALA A 64 10.20 8.90 1.01
C ALA A 64 10.39 7.72 0.04
N ASN A 65 9.32 7.22 -0.59
CA ASN A 65 9.43 6.22 -1.65
C ASN A 65 10.11 6.80 -2.91
N LEU A 66 9.77 8.01 -3.33
CA LEU A 66 10.42 8.69 -4.46
C LEU A 66 11.90 8.94 -4.18
N ALA A 67 12.26 9.30 -2.95
CA ALA A 67 13.64 9.47 -2.50
C ALA A 67 14.39 8.13 -2.43
N ALA A 68 13.74 7.06 -1.96
CA ALA A 68 14.30 5.70 -2.02
C ALA A 68 14.47 5.21 -3.48
N MET A 69 13.70 5.77 -4.40
CA MET A 69 13.77 5.55 -5.84
C MET A 69 14.59 6.64 -6.56
N ALA A 70 15.33 7.49 -5.84
CA ALA A 70 16.15 8.54 -6.43
C ALA A 70 17.22 7.92 -7.35
N GLY A 71 16.96 7.98 -8.65
CA GLY A 71 17.67 7.22 -9.68
C GLY A 71 16.75 6.68 -10.78
N TYR A 72 15.45 6.61 -10.52
CA TYR A 72 14.43 6.21 -11.49
C TYR A 72 13.51 7.39 -11.85
N ARG A 73 13.02 7.42 -13.09
CA ARG A 73 11.91 8.29 -13.48
C ARG A 73 10.60 7.63 -13.05
N VAL A 74 9.91 8.22 -12.08
CA VAL A 74 8.67 7.68 -11.51
C VAL A 74 7.47 8.52 -11.93
N ASP A 75 6.38 7.86 -12.31
CA ASP A 75 5.05 8.47 -12.49
C ASP A 75 4.04 7.66 -11.67
N THR A 76 2.97 8.31 -11.20
CA THR A 76 1.98 7.72 -10.30
C THR A 76 0.61 7.66 -10.96
N ALA A 77 -0.20 6.67 -10.62
CA ALA A 77 -1.59 6.57 -11.08
C ALA A 77 -2.51 6.33 -9.88
N LYS A 78 -3.69 6.96 -9.87
CA LYS A 78 -4.62 6.85 -8.74
C LYS A 78 -5.61 5.69 -8.82
N ASP A 79 -5.72 5.07 -9.99
CA ASP A 79 -6.58 3.93 -10.27
C ASP A 79 -6.08 3.13 -11.48
N GLY A 80 -6.66 1.95 -11.72
CA GLY A 80 -6.26 1.08 -12.82
C GLY A 80 -6.45 1.70 -14.22
N HIS A 81 -7.45 2.57 -14.41
CA HIS A 81 -7.65 3.23 -15.71
C HIS A 81 -6.52 4.20 -16.03
N GLU A 82 -6.13 5.04 -15.07
CA GLU A 82 -5.01 5.96 -15.23
C GLU A 82 -3.70 5.19 -15.43
N ALA A 83 -3.49 4.08 -14.70
CA ALA A 83 -2.30 3.25 -14.84
C ALA A 83 -2.14 2.70 -16.27
N ILE A 84 -3.24 2.23 -16.88
CA ILE A 84 -3.23 1.71 -18.26
C ILE A 84 -2.92 2.81 -19.27
N LEU A 85 -3.56 3.98 -19.14
CA LEU A 85 -3.31 5.12 -20.02
C LEU A 85 -1.85 5.56 -19.96
N LYS A 86 -1.30 5.70 -18.75
CA LYS A 86 0.10 6.10 -18.53
C LYS A 86 1.08 5.03 -19.01
N ALA A 87 0.83 3.75 -18.76
CA ALA A 87 1.70 2.67 -19.22
C ALA A 87 1.81 2.64 -20.76
N ARG A 88 0.72 2.91 -21.47
CA ARG A 88 0.73 2.98 -22.94
C ARG A 88 1.49 4.18 -23.48
N ALA A 89 1.32 5.34 -22.84
CA ALA A 89 1.95 6.58 -23.26
C ALA A 89 3.46 6.61 -22.92
N LEU A 90 3.81 6.19 -21.71
CA LEU A 90 5.16 6.32 -21.15
C LEU A 90 6.03 5.08 -21.39
N ARG A 91 5.42 3.92 -21.66
CA ARG A 91 6.10 2.62 -21.84
C ARG A 91 7.16 2.35 -20.77
N PRO A 92 6.78 2.32 -19.48
CA PRO A 92 7.74 2.18 -18.39
C PRO A 92 8.46 0.84 -18.42
N ASP A 93 9.67 0.81 -17.86
CA ASP A 93 10.46 -0.42 -17.73
C ASP A 93 9.91 -1.40 -16.70
N LEU A 94 9.07 -0.90 -15.79
CA LEU A 94 8.43 -1.66 -14.71
C LEU A 94 7.16 -0.96 -14.23
N VAL A 95 6.16 -1.74 -13.82
CA VAL A 95 4.98 -1.24 -13.10
C VAL A 95 4.95 -1.84 -11.70
N VAL A 96 4.74 -0.99 -10.68
CA VAL A 96 4.35 -1.43 -9.33
C VAL A 96 2.84 -1.23 -9.21
N MET A 97 2.09 -2.31 -8.99
CA MET A 97 0.63 -2.32 -9.07
C MET A 97 0.01 -2.68 -7.72
N ASP A 98 -0.85 -1.81 -7.21
CA ASP A 98 -1.76 -2.15 -6.12
C ASP A 98 -2.93 -2.98 -6.64
N LEU A 99 -3.33 -4.03 -5.93
CA LEU A 99 -4.50 -4.81 -6.33
C LEU A 99 -5.81 -4.19 -5.89
N GLN A 100 -5.80 -3.45 -4.79
CA GLN A 100 -7.01 -2.84 -4.24
C GLN A 100 -7.00 -1.35 -4.57
N MET A 101 -7.60 -1.01 -5.71
CA MET A 101 -7.73 0.37 -6.16
C MET A 101 -9.20 0.70 -6.45
N PRO A 102 -9.62 1.96 -6.30
CA PRO A 102 -10.96 2.39 -6.69
C PRO A 102 -11.14 2.29 -8.22
N LYS A 103 -12.41 2.17 -8.65
CA LYS A 103 -12.83 2.06 -10.06
C LYS A 103 -12.38 0.75 -10.73
N LEU A 104 -11.14 0.69 -11.21
CA LEU A 104 -10.58 -0.50 -11.86
C LEU A 104 -9.50 -1.08 -10.95
N ASP A 105 -9.73 -2.30 -10.48
CA ASP A 105 -8.80 -3.01 -9.62
C ASP A 105 -7.50 -3.40 -10.36
N GLY A 106 -6.46 -3.71 -9.59
CA GLY A 106 -5.14 -4.02 -10.16
C GLY A 106 -5.11 -5.30 -10.99
N TRP A 107 -5.98 -6.29 -10.70
CA TRP A 107 -6.04 -7.51 -11.50
C TRP A 107 -6.59 -7.23 -12.89
N ALA A 108 -7.69 -6.48 -12.98
CA ALA A 108 -8.27 -6.07 -14.24
C ALA A 108 -7.29 -5.19 -15.03
N ALA A 109 -6.58 -4.27 -14.37
CA ALA A 109 -5.56 -3.45 -15.01
C ALA A 109 -4.38 -4.29 -15.56
N ILE A 110 -3.88 -5.27 -14.80
CA ILE A 110 -2.81 -6.16 -15.27
C ILE A 110 -3.26 -6.97 -16.49
N ARG A 111 -4.48 -7.51 -16.49
CA ARG A 111 -5.01 -8.26 -17.65
C ARG A 111 -5.09 -7.37 -18.89
N GLU A 112 -5.56 -6.14 -18.75
CA GLU A 112 -5.65 -5.18 -19.85
C GLU A 112 -4.26 -4.85 -20.40
N LEU A 113 -3.28 -4.57 -19.53
CA LEU A 113 -1.89 -4.32 -19.94
C LEU A 113 -1.29 -5.52 -20.69
N ARG A 114 -1.63 -6.75 -20.29
CA ARG A 114 -1.15 -7.98 -20.96
C ARG A 114 -1.84 -8.25 -22.30
N SER A 115 -3.05 -7.76 -22.51
CA SER A 115 -3.78 -7.98 -23.76
C SER A 115 -3.24 -7.16 -24.94
N ARG A 116 -2.33 -6.20 -24.70
CA ARG A 116 -1.86 -5.24 -25.69
C ARG A 116 -0.38 -5.43 -25.98
N ALA A 117 0.00 -5.58 -27.26
CA ALA A 117 1.39 -5.81 -27.66
C ALA A 117 2.36 -4.75 -27.12
N GLU A 118 1.93 -3.47 -27.07
CA GLU A 118 2.77 -2.37 -26.59
C GLU A 118 3.10 -2.40 -25.08
N THR A 119 2.29 -3.08 -24.26
CA THR A 119 2.44 -3.12 -22.79
C THR A 119 2.61 -4.54 -22.24
N ALA A 120 2.37 -5.57 -23.06
CA ALA A 120 2.37 -6.97 -22.65
C ALA A 120 3.71 -7.50 -22.18
N ALA A 121 4.82 -6.82 -22.49
CA ALA A 121 6.16 -7.19 -22.04
C ALA A 121 6.61 -6.45 -20.78
N ILE A 122 5.84 -5.48 -20.27
CA ILE A 122 6.22 -4.66 -19.11
C ILE A 122 6.11 -5.53 -17.85
N PRO A 123 7.19 -5.75 -17.07
CA PRO A 123 7.10 -6.51 -15.83
C PRO A 123 6.20 -5.78 -14.81
N VAL A 124 5.50 -6.55 -13.97
CA VAL A 124 4.67 -6.00 -12.90
C VAL A 124 5.13 -6.56 -11.56
N ILE A 125 5.40 -5.69 -10.58
CA ILE A 125 5.47 -6.05 -9.16
C ILE A 125 4.12 -5.74 -8.54
N VAL A 126 3.52 -6.71 -7.85
CA VAL A 126 2.25 -6.51 -7.15
C VAL A 126 2.50 -6.11 -5.70
N LEU A 127 1.75 -5.12 -5.22
CA LEU A 127 1.74 -4.67 -3.84
C LEU A 127 0.32 -4.83 -3.24
N THR A 128 0.14 -5.60 -2.16
CA THR A 128 -1.21 -6.02 -1.69
C THR A 128 -1.32 -6.18 -0.18
N GLY A 129 -2.47 -5.84 0.41
CA GLY A 129 -2.72 -5.97 1.87
C GLY A 129 -3.28 -7.33 2.32
N HIS A 130 -3.58 -8.25 1.40
CA HIS A 130 -4.19 -9.55 1.73
C HIS A 130 -3.14 -10.65 1.86
N ASP A 131 -3.34 -11.65 2.73
CA ASP A 131 -2.46 -12.83 2.81
C ASP A 131 -2.60 -13.67 1.53
N PHE A 132 -1.52 -13.68 0.75
CA PHE A 132 -1.45 -14.22 -0.60
C PHE A 132 -1.10 -15.71 -0.67
N LYS A 133 -0.98 -16.42 0.46
CA LYS A 133 -0.44 -17.79 0.47
C LYS A 133 -1.33 -18.86 -0.17
N ALA A 134 -2.62 -18.63 -0.38
CA ALA A 134 -3.53 -19.71 -0.81
C ALA A 134 -4.04 -19.63 -2.26
N TYR A 135 -4.32 -18.45 -2.83
CA TYR A 135 -5.30 -18.42 -3.92
C TYR A 135 -4.78 -18.33 -5.37
N LEU A 136 -3.61 -17.76 -5.68
CA LEU A 136 -3.32 -17.41 -7.10
C LEU A 136 -1.86 -17.49 -7.56
N LYS A 137 -1.01 -18.36 -7.00
CA LYS A 137 0.34 -18.61 -7.60
C LYS A 137 0.32 -18.91 -9.11
N PRO A 138 -0.64 -19.69 -9.66
CA PRO A 138 -0.68 -19.95 -11.10
C PRO A 138 -1.13 -18.75 -11.94
N ALA A 139 -2.18 -18.03 -11.51
CA ALA A 139 -2.71 -16.88 -12.24
C ALA A 139 -1.76 -15.67 -12.20
N ALA A 140 -1.03 -15.53 -11.08
CA ALA A 140 0.07 -14.60 -10.89
C ALA A 140 1.18 -14.72 -11.95
N LEU A 141 1.68 -15.95 -12.15
CA LEU A 141 2.72 -16.23 -13.14
C LEU A 141 2.20 -16.03 -14.57
N ALA A 142 0.97 -16.49 -14.86
CA ALA A 142 0.35 -16.33 -16.18
C ALA A 142 0.10 -14.86 -16.54
N ALA A 143 -0.09 -13.99 -15.54
CA ALA A 143 -0.28 -12.55 -15.71
C ALA A 143 1.04 -11.75 -15.81
N GLY A 144 2.20 -12.42 -15.90
CA GLY A 144 3.51 -11.79 -16.03
C GLY A 144 3.94 -10.97 -14.80
N VAL A 145 3.38 -11.27 -13.63
CA VAL A 145 3.82 -10.66 -12.37
C VAL A 145 5.15 -11.28 -11.97
N VAL A 146 6.16 -10.44 -11.75
CA VAL A 146 7.54 -10.85 -11.52
C VAL A 146 7.93 -10.88 -10.04
N SER A 147 7.23 -10.12 -9.19
CA SER A 147 7.41 -10.15 -7.74
C SER A 147 6.13 -9.72 -7.02
N TYR A 148 6.03 -10.09 -5.74
CA TYR A 148 4.91 -9.81 -4.84
C TYR A 148 5.43 -9.23 -3.53
N LEU A 149 4.86 -8.10 -3.14
CA LEU A 149 5.10 -7.45 -1.87
C LEU A 149 3.79 -7.34 -1.09
N MET A 150 3.82 -7.77 0.17
CA MET A 150 2.70 -7.63 1.07
C MET A 150 2.79 -6.30 1.81
N LYS A 151 1.66 -5.60 1.91
CA LYS A 151 1.52 -4.40 2.73
C LYS A 151 1.25 -4.81 4.18
N PRO A 152 1.80 -4.07 5.16
CA PRO A 152 2.76 -2.98 4.98
C PRO A 152 4.14 -3.52 4.52
N CYS A 153 4.81 -2.79 3.61
CA CYS A 153 6.21 -3.02 3.25
C CYS A 153 7.04 -1.75 3.48
N PHE A 154 8.29 -1.91 3.88
CA PHE A 154 9.22 -0.80 4.03
C PHE A 154 9.73 -0.32 2.66
N PRO A 155 10.01 0.99 2.48
CA PRO A 155 10.53 1.55 1.23
C PRO A 155 11.77 0.83 0.69
N GLU A 156 12.67 0.39 1.57
CA GLU A 156 13.89 -0.32 1.21
C GLU A 156 13.60 -1.72 0.64
N GLN A 157 12.52 -2.37 1.11
CA GLN A 157 12.08 -3.65 0.56
C GLN A 157 11.56 -3.47 -0.87
N LEU A 158 10.78 -2.42 -1.11
CA LEU A 158 10.29 -2.09 -2.44
C LEU A 158 11.45 -1.73 -3.39
N ALA A 159 12.36 -0.85 -2.95
CA ALA A 159 13.51 -0.43 -3.74
C ALA A 159 14.40 -1.62 -4.15
N ARG A 160 14.61 -2.59 -3.25
CA ARG A 160 15.35 -3.81 -3.55
C ARG A 160 14.69 -4.65 -4.63
N GLU A 161 13.38 -4.89 -4.55
CA GLU A 161 12.66 -5.68 -5.55
C GLU A 161 12.66 -5.00 -6.92
N VAL A 162 12.48 -3.68 -6.96
CA VAL A 162 12.55 -2.89 -8.19
C VAL A 162 13.95 -2.97 -8.81
N GLY A 163 14.99 -2.73 -8.02
CA GLY A 163 16.38 -2.80 -8.49
C GLY A 163 16.75 -4.18 -9.04
N ALA A 164 16.33 -5.25 -8.34
CA ALA A 164 16.54 -6.62 -8.81
C ALA A 164 15.85 -6.88 -10.16
N CYS A 165 14.60 -6.42 -10.33
CA CYS A 165 13.85 -6.61 -11.57
C CYS A 165 14.49 -5.88 -12.76
N LEU A 166 14.86 -4.60 -12.58
CA LEU A 166 15.43 -3.78 -13.64
C LEU A 166 16.84 -4.24 -14.05
N THR A 167 17.65 -4.73 -13.10
CA THR A 167 18.99 -5.28 -13.38
C THR A 167 18.92 -6.52 -14.26
N VAL A 168 18.00 -7.46 -13.98
CA VAL A 168 17.79 -8.66 -14.80
C VAL A 168 17.35 -8.30 -16.22
N ARG A 169 16.54 -7.26 -16.38
CA ARG A 169 16.06 -6.81 -17.69
C ARG A 169 17.16 -6.15 -18.52
N GLY A 170 18.00 -5.32 -17.91
CA GLY A 170 19.18 -4.72 -18.55
C GLY A 170 20.11 -5.81 -19.11
N ASN A 171 20.39 -6.85 -18.33
CA ASN A 171 21.25 -7.95 -18.77
C ASN A 171 20.65 -8.77 -19.92
N ARG A 172 19.32 -8.97 -19.95
CA ARG A 172 18.63 -9.68 -21.05
C ARG A 172 18.57 -8.86 -22.35
N ALA A 173 18.46 -7.53 -22.24
CA ALA A 173 18.50 -6.65 -23.40
C ALA A 173 19.90 -6.62 -24.04
N THR A 174 20.95 -6.62 -23.21
CA THR A 174 22.35 -6.65 -23.69
C THR A 174 22.76 -8.01 -24.27
N SER A 175 22.19 -9.13 -23.80
CA SER A 175 22.46 -10.47 -24.35
C SER A 175 21.68 -10.81 -25.63
N ALA A 176 20.75 -9.94 -26.05
CA ALA A 176 19.93 -10.10 -27.25
C ALA A 176 20.40 -9.19 -28.42
N LEU A 177 21.54 -8.51 -28.24
CA LEU A 177 22.30 -7.77 -29.24
C LEU A 177 23.59 -8.54 -29.56
#